data_AF-A0A0N5CTI4-F1
#
_entry.id   AF-A0A0N5CTI4-F1
#
_cell.length_a   1.000
_cell.length_b   1.000
_cell.length_c   1.000
_cell.angle_alpha   90.00
_cell.angle_beta   90.00
_cell.angle_gamma   90.00
#
_symmetry.space_group_name_H-M   'P 1'
#
loop_
_entity.id
_entity.type
_entity.pdbx_description
1 polymer ?
#
loop_
_entity_poly.entity_id
_entity_poly.type
_entity_poly.pdbx_seq_one_letter_code
_entity_poly.pdbx_strand_id
1 'polypeptide(L)'
;MVIVAVGIRITRIQLPSKKIIKKRVAPPPPIARKVEVAKKEQNPLFEKRPRNFGIGQHIQPKRDLTRFVRWPKYIRLQRQKAVLMRRLKIPPPINQFRSALDKQTATQLFRLLDKYRPETKHQKVNRLRARAEARVAGKTEEVTKRPPVVRSGVNHVTKLVEQKKAQLVVIAHDVEPIEIILFLPALCRKFKVPYCIVKGKSRLGQVVHRKTCSCLAIVDINPY
;
A
#
# COMPACT_ATOMS: atom_id res chain seq x y z
N MET A 1 55.48 -44.81 40.60
CA MET A 1 55.61 -45.99 41.48
C MET A 1 56.18 -45.51 42.81
N VAL A 2 55.77 -46.10 43.94
CA VAL A 2 56.00 -45.71 45.37
C VAL A 2 55.02 -44.61 45.84
N ILE A 3 53.85 -44.85 46.46
CA ILE A 3 53.45 -45.53 47.73
C ILE A 3 54.04 -44.88 48.98
N VAL A 4 53.19 -44.21 49.80
CA VAL A 4 53.16 -44.38 51.28
C VAL A 4 51.72 -44.12 51.78
N ALA A 5 51.24 -45.03 52.62
CA ALA A 5 49.95 -45.05 53.32
C ALA A 5 49.86 -43.99 54.43
N VAL A 6 48.70 -43.72 55.04
CA VAL A 6 48.25 -44.19 56.38
C VAL A 6 47.03 -43.28 56.67
N GLY A 7 45.89 -43.65 57.26
CA GLY A 7 45.41 -44.83 57.95
C GLY A 7 44.09 -44.41 58.59
N ILE A 8 43.03 -45.19 58.37
CA ILE A 8 41.65 -44.93 58.82
C ILE A 8 41.49 -45.50 60.24
N ARG A 9 40.88 -44.74 61.17
CA ARG A 9 40.33 -45.27 62.44
C ARG A 9 38.81 -45.05 62.49
N ILE A 10 38.11 -46.15 62.79
CA ILE A 10 36.66 -46.29 62.99
C ILE A 10 36.33 -46.07 64.47
N THR A 11 35.16 -45.50 64.77
CA THR A 11 34.18 -45.79 65.86
C THR A 11 33.35 -44.50 66.12
N ARG A 12 32.04 -44.46 66.42
CA ARG A 12 30.98 -45.44 66.67
C ARG A 12 29.63 -44.73 66.43
N ILE A 13 28.61 -45.53 66.19
CA ILE A 13 27.21 -45.20 65.83
C ILE A 13 26.41 -44.58 66.99
N GLN A 14 25.50 -43.64 66.67
CA GLN A 14 24.30 -43.37 67.47
C GLN A 14 23.09 -43.18 66.53
N LEU A 15 22.08 -44.04 66.67
CA LEU A 15 20.83 -44.08 65.87
C LEU A 15 19.66 -43.36 66.61
N PRO A 16 18.54 -43.05 65.93
CA PRO A 16 17.82 -41.77 66.03
C PRO A 16 16.64 -41.78 67.01
N SER A 17 16.22 -40.59 67.48
CA SER A 17 14.96 -40.42 68.21
C SER A 17 13.81 -39.96 67.28
N LYS A 18 12.75 -40.77 67.22
CA LYS A 18 11.48 -40.50 66.53
C LYS A 18 10.70 -39.36 67.19
N LYS A 19 10.00 -38.54 66.37
CA LYS A 19 8.64 -37.96 66.54
C LYS A 19 8.52 -36.62 65.77
N ILE A 20 7.45 -36.17 65.11
CA ILE A 20 6.02 -36.48 64.97
C ILE A 20 5.61 -35.95 63.57
N ILE A 21 4.82 -36.69 62.80
CA ILE A 21 4.24 -36.19 61.54
C ILE A 21 3.06 -35.26 61.90
N LYS A 22 3.27 -33.95 61.82
CA LYS A 22 2.16 -32.97 61.81
C LYS A 22 1.62 -32.86 60.39
N LYS A 23 0.33 -33.17 60.19
CA LYS A 23 -0.41 -32.93 58.93
C LYS A 23 -0.17 -31.50 58.46
N ARG A 24 0.42 -31.31 57.28
CA ARG A 24 0.51 -30.00 56.63
C ARG A 24 -0.86 -29.64 56.06
N VAL A 25 -1.49 -28.61 56.62
CA VAL A 25 -2.61 -27.91 55.97
C VAL A 25 -2.05 -27.21 54.73
N ALA A 26 -2.74 -27.36 53.59
CA ALA A 26 -2.30 -26.77 52.33
C ALA A 26 -2.29 -25.22 52.44
N PRO A 27 -1.25 -24.55 51.92
CA PRO A 27 -1.20 -23.09 51.94
C PRO A 27 -2.31 -22.49 51.06
N PRO A 28 -2.90 -21.34 51.45
CA PRO A 28 -3.97 -20.69 50.69
C PRO A 28 -3.46 -20.19 49.32
N PRO A 29 -4.37 -20.03 48.34
CA PRO A 29 -4.02 -19.74 46.95
C PRO A 29 -3.27 -18.41 46.79
N PRO A 30 -2.40 -18.28 45.75
CA PRO A 30 -1.40 -17.20 45.62
C PRO A 30 -1.98 -15.78 45.52
N ILE A 31 -3.29 -15.65 45.34
CA ILE A 31 -4.00 -14.39 45.13
C ILE A 31 -4.07 -13.55 46.42
N ALA A 32 -3.92 -14.17 47.60
CA ALA A 32 -3.91 -13.47 48.88
C ALA A 32 -2.52 -12.95 49.30
N ARG A 33 -1.45 -13.27 48.56
CA ARG A 33 -0.15 -12.61 48.79
C ARG A 33 -0.20 -11.25 48.13
N LYS A 34 -0.45 -10.19 48.92
CA LYS A 34 0.00 -8.84 48.56
C LYS A 34 1.47 -8.98 48.17
N VAL A 35 1.78 -8.79 46.89
CA VAL A 35 3.17 -8.68 46.44
C VAL A 35 3.70 -7.43 47.15
N GLU A 36 4.43 -7.63 48.24
CA GLU A 36 5.17 -6.57 48.89
C GLU A 36 6.17 -6.07 47.85
N VAL A 37 5.85 -4.92 47.26
CA VAL A 37 6.73 -4.25 46.31
C VAL A 37 8.01 -3.94 47.07
N ALA A 38 9.07 -4.68 46.76
CA ALA A 38 10.38 -4.47 47.34
C ALA A 38 10.74 -2.98 47.23
N LYS A 39 10.99 -2.32 48.37
CA LYS A 39 11.43 -0.93 48.42
C LYS A 39 12.76 -0.85 47.68
N LYS A 40 12.75 -0.30 46.46
CA LYS A 40 13.98 -0.04 45.69
C LYS A 40 14.88 0.85 46.55
N GLU A 41 16.09 0.38 46.84
CA GLU A 41 17.12 1.18 47.50
C GLU A 41 17.34 2.45 46.66
N GLN A 42 17.00 3.61 47.22
CA GLN A 42 17.20 4.90 46.56
C GLN A 42 18.60 5.40 46.92
N ASN A 43 19.48 5.45 45.93
CA ASN A 43 20.79 6.06 46.08
C ASN A 43 20.59 7.58 46.32
N PRO A 44 21.07 8.14 47.46
CA PRO A 44 20.86 9.54 47.83
C PRO A 44 21.52 10.54 46.87
N LEU A 45 22.41 10.07 45.98
CA LEU A 45 23.03 10.90 44.93
C LEU A 45 22.08 11.21 43.75
N PHE A 46 20.96 10.49 43.60
CA PHE A 46 20.00 10.72 42.51
C PHE A 46 18.82 11.58 42.96
N GLU A 47 18.86 12.86 42.61
CA GLU A 47 17.78 13.80 42.88
C GLU A 47 16.86 13.97 41.66
N LYS A 48 15.55 14.02 41.90
CA LYS A 48 14.58 14.41 40.87
C LYS A 48 14.68 15.92 40.64
N ARG A 49 15.24 16.32 39.49
CA ARG A 49 15.33 17.74 39.07
C ARG A 49 14.41 18.02 37.88
N PRO A 50 13.08 18.16 38.11
CA PRO A 50 12.13 18.40 37.03
C PRO A 50 12.33 19.81 36.46
N ARG A 51 12.39 19.93 35.14
CA ARG A 51 12.42 21.24 34.46
C ARG A 51 11.00 21.72 34.22
N ASN A 52 10.73 22.98 34.57
CA ASN A 52 9.48 23.64 34.24
C ASN A 52 9.59 24.30 32.87
N PHE A 53 8.82 23.84 31.88
CA PHE A 53 8.80 24.35 30.50
C PHE A 53 7.68 25.38 30.23
N GLY A 54 7.13 25.97 31.29
CA GLY A 54 6.23 27.12 31.19
C GLY A 54 6.90 28.34 30.56
N ILE A 55 6.10 29.33 30.21
CA ILE A 55 6.57 30.58 29.60
C ILE A 55 7.50 31.29 30.58
N GLY A 56 8.69 31.70 30.12
CA GLY A 56 9.67 32.42 30.94
C GLY A 56 10.46 31.57 31.95
N GLN A 57 10.32 30.24 31.91
CA GLN A 57 11.02 29.31 32.81
C GLN A 57 12.23 28.67 32.09
N HIS A 58 12.32 27.34 32.05
CA HIS A 58 13.42 26.64 31.40
C HIS A 58 13.30 26.65 29.87
N ILE A 59 14.42 26.47 29.17
CA ILE A 59 14.47 26.31 27.70
C ILE A 59 13.50 25.21 27.27
N GLN A 60 12.66 25.52 26.28
CA GLN A 60 11.69 24.57 25.76
C GLN A 60 12.37 23.36 25.14
N PRO A 61 11.81 22.15 25.31
CA PRO A 61 12.33 20.95 24.67
C PRO A 61 12.15 21.05 23.15
N LYS A 62 12.89 20.24 22.39
CA LYS A 62 12.63 20.08 20.95
C LYS A 62 11.21 19.52 20.77
N ARG A 63 10.41 20.19 19.94
CA ARG A 63 9.04 19.80 19.59
C ARG A 63 8.93 19.55 18.10
N ASP A 64 7.87 18.89 17.67
CA ASP A 64 7.54 18.81 16.26
C ASP A 64 7.17 20.22 15.73
N LEU A 65 8.05 20.77 14.89
CA LEU A 65 7.87 22.08 14.26
C LEU A 65 7.36 21.97 12.82
N THR A 66 7.01 20.77 12.31
CA THR A 66 6.65 20.53 10.89
C THR A 66 5.59 21.49 10.33
N ARG A 67 4.64 21.93 11.17
CA ARG A 67 3.61 22.93 10.82
C ARG A 67 4.18 24.35 10.64
N PHE A 68 5.18 24.72 11.43
CA PHE A 68 5.79 26.06 11.49
C PHE A 68 7.06 26.17 10.65
N VAL A 69 7.57 25.06 10.11
CA VAL A 69 8.71 25.05 9.18
C VAL A 69 8.43 25.96 7.98
N ARG A 70 9.41 26.79 7.63
CA ARG A 70 9.43 27.51 6.36
C ARG A 70 9.69 26.53 5.21
N TRP A 71 8.61 25.98 4.65
CA TRP A 71 8.70 24.99 3.57
C TRP A 71 9.34 25.56 2.29
N PRO A 72 10.14 24.76 1.55
CA PRO A 72 10.62 25.09 0.21
C PRO A 72 9.52 25.58 -0.73
N LYS A 73 9.87 26.44 -1.69
CA LYS A 73 8.91 27.13 -2.58
C LYS A 73 7.99 26.16 -3.32
N TYR A 74 8.50 25.04 -3.85
CA TYR A 74 7.69 24.07 -4.60
C TYR A 74 6.60 23.40 -3.74
N ILE A 75 6.89 23.08 -2.48
CA ILE A 75 5.90 22.52 -1.53
C ILE A 75 4.82 23.55 -1.24
N ARG A 76 5.22 24.81 -1.00
CA ARG A 76 4.27 25.91 -0.77
C ARG A 76 3.35 26.11 -1.97
N LEU A 77 3.88 26.16 -3.19
CA LEU A 77 3.11 26.32 -4.42
C LEU A 77 2.11 25.16 -4.64
N GLN A 78 2.53 23.91 -4.45
CA GLN A 78 1.65 22.75 -4.56
C GLN A 78 0.49 22.78 -3.54
N ARG A 79 0.79 23.13 -2.28
CA ARG A 79 -0.23 23.27 -1.23
C ARG A 79 -1.18 24.44 -1.51
N GLN A 80 -0.66 25.60 -1.92
CA GLN A 80 -1.46 26.76 -2.30
C GLN A 80 -2.39 26.45 -3.47
N LYS A 81 -1.91 25.75 -4.52
CA LYS A 81 -2.73 25.27 -5.65
C LYS A 81 -3.90 24.41 -5.17
N ALA A 82 -3.64 23.44 -4.28
CA ALA A 82 -4.67 22.57 -3.72
C ALA A 82 -5.71 23.31 -2.87
N VAL A 83 -5.29 24.31 -2.08
CA VAL A 83 -6.18 25.17 -1.30
C VAL A 83 -7.03 26.04 -2.23
N LEU A 84 -6.41 26.66 -3.23
CA LEU A 84 -7.08 27.55 -4.19
C LEU A 84 -8.21 26.82 -4.92
N MET A 85 -7.95 25.60 -5.43
CA MET A 85 -8.96 24.78 -6.10
C MET A 85 -10.15 24.44 -5.18
N ARG A 86 -9.95 24.33 -3.85
CA ARG A 86 -11.05 24.08 -2.91
C ARG A 86 -11.84 25.33 -2.55
N ARG A 87 -11.22 26.50 -2.63
CA ARG A 87 -11.81 27.79 -2.23
C ARG A 87 -12.57 28.45 -3.36
N LEU A 88 -12.07 28.33 -4.59
CA LEU A 88 -12.75 28.87 -5.76
C LEU A 88 -13.96 27.99 -6.12
N LYS A 89 -14.99 28.63 -6.68
CA LYS A 89 -16.12 27.91 -7.28
C LYS A 89 -15.64 27.26 -8.57
N ILE A 90 -15.58 25.93 -8.59
CA ILE A 90 -15.14 25.17 -9.75
C ILE A 90 -16.32 24.95 -10.72
N PRO A 91 -16.16 25.22 -12.02
CA PRO A 91 -17.18 24.91 -13.02
C PRO A 91 -17.57 23.41 -13.04
N PRO A 92 -18.84 23.07 -13.29
CA PRO A 92 -19.30 21.67 -13.29
C PRO A 92 -18.50 20.71 -14.22
N PRO A 93 -18.09 21.12 -15.44
CA PRO A 93 -17.29 20.25 -16.31
C PRO A 93 -15.91 19.88 -15.74
N ILE A 94 -15.35 20.69 -14.85
CA ILE A 94 -14.08 20.38 -14.18
C ILE A 94 -14.37 19.60 -12.90
N ASN A 95 -15.42 19.98 -12.17
CA ASN A 95 -15.77 19.36 -10.89
C ASN A 95 -16.19 17.88 -11.04
N GLN A 96 -16.63 17.44 -12.23
CA GLN A 96 -16.93 16.02 -12.49
C GLN A 96 -15.74 15.09 -12.18
N PHE A 97 -14.49 15.53 -12.38
CA PHE A 97 -13.30 14.73 -12.09
C PHE A 97 -12.97 14.65 -10.59
N ARG A 98 -13.59 15.47 -9.74
CA ARG A 98 -13.43 15.37 -8.30
C ARG A 98 -14.18 14.17 -7.72
N SER A 99 -15.29 13.78 -8.36
CA SER A 99 -16.02 12.57 -8.05
C SER A 99 -15.47 11.41 -8.87
N ALA A 100 -15.06 10.33 -8.21
CA ALA A 100 -14.50 9.16 -8.86
C ALA A 100 -15.15 7.89 -8.31
N LEU A 101 -15.03 6.82 -9.08
CA LEU A 101 -15.54 5.49 -8.76
C LEU A 101 -15.05 5.03 -7.37
N ASP A 102 -15.93 4.32 -6.66
CA ASP A 102 -15.63 3.75 -5.35
C ASP A 102 -14.53 2.68 -5.44
N LYS A 103 -13.97 2.32 -4.28
CA LYS A 103 -12.79 1.44 -4.22
C LYS A 103 -13.10 0.01 -4.65
N GLN A 104 -14.30 -0.49 -4.34
CA GLN A 104 -14.72 -1.86 -4.60
C GLN A 104 -14.91 -2.05 -6.11
N THR A 105 -15.70 -1.18 -6.74
CA THR A 105 -15.93 -1.22 -8.18
C THR A 105 -14.64 -0.95 -8.96
N ALA A 106 -13.79 -0.03 -8.49
CA ALA A 106 -12.49 0.19 -9.11
C ALA A 106 -11.60 -1.08 -9.07
N THR A 107 -11.59 -1.82 -7.95
CA THR A 107 -10.83 -3.07 -7.85
C THR A 107 -11.31 -4.12 -8.87
N GLN A 108 -12.63 -4.28 -9.00
CA GLN A 108 -13.23 -5.20 -9.99
C GLN A 108 -12.88 -4.78 -11.43
N LEU A 109 -12.97 -3.48 -11.74
CA LEU A 109 -12.58 -2.93 -13.03
C LEU A 109 -11.11 -3.22 -13.35
N PHE A 110 -10.19 -3.03 -12.40
CA PHE A 110 -8.77 -3.31 -12.64
C PHE A 110 -8.48 -4.81 -12.84
N ARG A 111 -9.19 -5.70 -12.13
CA ARG A 111 -9.09 -7.16 -12.39
C ARG A 111 -9.50 -7.50 -13.82
N LEU A 112 -10.57 -6.88 -14.33
CA LEU A 112 -11.00 -7.04 -15.71
C LEU A 112 -9.94 -6.50 -16.69
N LEU A 113 -9.43 -5.29 -16.44
CA LEU A 113 -8.42 -4.65 -17.29
C LEU A 113 -7.11 -5.44 -17.33
N ASP A 114 -6.70 -6.07 -16.23
CA ASP A 114 -5.49 -6.88 -16.16
C ASP A 114 -5.57 -8.15 -17.04
N LYS A 115 -6.78 -8.68 -17.28
CA LYS A 115 -7.00 -9.80 -18.22
C LYS A 115 -6.76 -9.39 -19.68
N TYR A 116 -7.05 -8.14 -20.03
CA TYR A 116 -6.98 -7.63 -21.41
C TYR A 116 -5.77 -6.72 -21.66
N ARG A 117 -4.68 -6.92 -20.91
CA ARG A 117 -3.45 -6.12 -21.06
C ARG A 117 -2.85 -6.27 -22.45
N PRO A 118 -2.32 -5.17 -23.03
CA PRO A 118 -1.56 -5.25 -24.26
C PRO A 118 -0.23 -5.99 -24.03
N GLU A 119 0.30 -6.59 -25.09
CA GLU A 119 1.59 -7.28 -25.04
C GLU A 119 2.75 -6.36 -24.63
N THR A 120 3.69 -6.92 -23.87
CA THR A 120 4.98 -6.28 -23.61
C THR A 120 5.88 -6.33 -24.85
N LYS A 121 6.92 -5.48 -24.89
CA LYS A 121 7.91 -5.49 -25.97
C LYS A 121 8.59 -6.87 -26.12
N HIS A 122 8.95 -7.51 -25.01
CA HIS A 122 9.58 -8.84 -25.02
C HIS A 122 8.64 -9.92 -25.56
N GLN A 123 7.37 -9.93 -25.11
CA GLN A 123 6.36 -10.86 -25.64
C GLN A 123 6.13 -10.65 -27.14
N LYS A 124 6.11 -9.39 -27.60
CA LYS A 124 5.99 -9.08 -29.02
C LYS A 124 7.17 -9.63 -29.83
N VAL A 125 8.41 -9.46 -29.34
CA VAL A 125 9.62 -9.99 -29.99
C VAL A 125 9.56 -11.51 -30.05
N ASN A 126 9.22 -12.18 -28.94
CA ASN A 126 9.09 -13.63 -28.90
C ASN A 126 8.01 -14.14 -29.87
N ARG A 127 6.85 -13.48 -29.94
CA ARG A 127 5.79 -13.82 -30.89
C ARG A 127 6.26 -13.68 -32.34
N LEU A 128 6.97 -12.59 -32.66
CA LEU A 128 7.48 -12.36 -34.01
C LEU A 128 8.58 -13.36 -34.39
N ARG A 129 9.48 -13.69 -33.46
CA ARG A 129 10.51 -14.72 -33.65
C ARG A 129 9.87 -16.09 -33.90
N ALA A 130 8.93 -16.51 -33.06
CA ALA A 130 8.22 -17.78 -33.24
C ALA A 130 7.45 -17.84 -34.57
N ARG A 131 6.83 -16.72 -34.98
CA ARG A 131 6.17 -16.63 -36.30
C ARG A 131 7.16 -16.73 -37.45
N ALA A 132 8.34 -16.09 -37.34
CA ALA A 132 9.38 -16.17 -38.35
C ALA A 132 9.96 -17.59 -38.47
N GLU A 133 10.23 -18.26 -37.34
CA GLU A 133 10.68 -19.65 -37.29
C GLU A 133 9.65 -20.61 -37.90
N ALA A 134 8.36 -20.43 -37.60
CA ALA A 134 7.28 -21.23 -38.18
C ALA A 134 7.18 -21.05 -39.71
N ARG A 135 7.39 -19.84 -40.20
CA ARG A 135 7.41 -19.53 -41.64
C ARG A 135 8.61 -20.17 -42.34
N VAL A 136 9.79 -20.15 -41.72
CA VAL A 136 11.00 -20.82 -42.24
C VAL A 136 10.81 -22.34 -42.27
N ALA A 137 10.13 -22.90 -41.26
CA ALA A 137 9.78 -24.32 -41.19
C ALA A 137 8.67 -24.74 -42.19
N GLY A 138 8.24 -23.85 -43.10
CA GLY A 138 7.29 -24.16 -44.16
C GLY A 138 5.83 -24.31 -43.71
N LYS A 139 5.49 -23.94 -42.46
CA LYS A 139 4.09 -23.92 -42.01
C LYS A 139 3.36 -22.76 -42.67
N THR A 140 2.15 -23.00 -43.17
CA THR A 140 1.29 -21.98 -43.77
C THR A 140 0.94 -20.89 -42.74
N GLU A 141 1.00 -19.63 -43.14
CA GLU A 141 0.65 -18.52 -42.25
C GLU A 141 -0.86 -18.49 -42.00
N GLU A 142 -1.29 -18.95 -40.82
CA GLU A 142 -2.67 -18.77 -40.38
C GLU A 142 -2.93 -17.29 -40.06
N VAL A 143 -3.94 -16.69 -40.71
CA VAL A 143 -4.39 -15.32 -40.42
C VAL A 143 -5.16 -15.32 -39.10
N THR A 144 -4.43 -15.29 -37.99
CA THR A 144 -5.03 -15.28 -36.65
C THR A 144 -5.79 -13.97 -36.39
N LYS A 145 -7.03 -14.06 -35.91
CA LYS A 145 -7.80 -12.90 -35.46
C LYS A 145 -7.06 -12.19 -34.32
N ARG A 146 -6.99 -10.85 -34.38
CA ARG A 146 -6.31 -10.06 -33.34
C ARG A 146 -7.01 -10.25 -32.00
N PRO A 147 -6.28 -10.58 -30.91
CA PRO A 147 -6.89 -10.75 -29.61
C PRO A 147 -7.49 -9.42 -29.11
N PRO A 148 -8.59 -9.48 -28.35
CA PRO A 148 -9.14 -8.30 -27.71
C PRO A 148 -8.13 -7.78 -26.68
N VAL A 149 -7.82 -6.49 -26.78
CA VAL A 149 -6.90 -5.80 -25.88
C VAL A 149 -7.46 -4.44 -25.53
N VAL A 150 -7.13 -3.95 -24.34
CA VAL A 150 -7.48 -2.59 -23.93
C VAL A 150 -6.83 -1.59 -24.89
N ARG A 151 -7.62 -0.64 -25.37
CA ARG A 151 -7.15 0.46 -26.21
C ARG A 151 -6.78 1.64 -25.31
N SER A 152 -5.62 2.22 -25.55
CA SER A 152 -5.07 3.28 -24.71
C SER A 152 -4.77 4.54 -25.52
N GLY A 153 -4.90 5.70 -24.87
CA GLY A 153 -4.52 6.99 -25.45
C GLY A 153 -5.71 7.74 -26.00
N VAL A 154 -5.71 9.05 -25.78
CA VAL A 154 -6.87 9.94 -25.96
C VAL A 154 -7.35 9.92 -27.40
N ASN A 155 -6.47 10.18 -28.38
CA ASN A 155 -6.84 10.23 -29.79
C ASN A 155 -7.42 8.90 -30.32
N HIS A 156 -6.96 7.77 -29.79
CA HIS A 156 -7.48 6.48 -30.19
C HIS A 156 -8.83 6.19 -29.52
N VAL A 157 -8.95 6.50 -28.23
CA VAL A 157 -10.19 6.34 -27.47
C VAL A 157 -11.30 7.23 -28.03
N THR A 158 -11.01 8.48 -28.38
CA THR A 158 -12.00 9.40 -28.97
C THR A 158 -12.57 8.85 -30.28
N LYS A 159 -11.70 8.39 -31.18
CA LYS A 159 -12.11 7.74 -32.44
C LYS A 159 -13.00 6.52 -32.20
N LEU A 160 -12.70 5.71 -31.19
CA LEU A 160 -13.50 4.52 -30.86
C LEU A 160 -14.88 4.88 -30.28
N VAL A 161 -14.98 5.98 -29.53
CA VAL A 161 -16.26 6.48 -29.00
C VAL A 161 -17.11 7.07 -30.11
N GLU A 162 -16.53 7.88 -31.00
CA GLU A 162 -17.24 8.44 -32.16
C GLU A 162 -17.76 7.34 -33.10
N GLN A 163 -16.98 6.28 -33.28
CA GLN A 163 -17.37 5.09 -34.05
C GLN A 163 -18.34 4.16 -33.30
N LYS A 164 -18.70 4.45 -32.04
CA LYS A 164 -19.52 3.60 -31.16
C LYS A 164 -19.00 2.15 -31.04
N LYS A 165 -17.69 1.97 -31.13
CA LYS A 165 -17.02 0.67 -30.96
C LYS A 165 -16.58 0.44 -29.52
N ALA A 166 -16.36 1.51 -28.75
CA ALA A 166 -16.03 1.38 -27.34
C ALA A 166 -17.26 0.91 -26.54
N GLN A 167 -17.12 -0.18 -25.80
CA GLN A 167 -18.13 -0.67 -24.86
C GLN A 167 -18.05 0.05 -23.52
N LEU A 168 -16.84 0.39 -23.04
CA LEU A 168 -16.62 1.10 -21.79
C LEU A 168 -15.40 2.01 -21.91
N VAL A 169 -15.51 3.24 -21.42
CA VAL A 169 -14.40 4.20 -21.33
C VAL A 169 -14.02 4.45 -19.88
N VAL A 170 -12.73 4.34 -19.57
CA VAL A 170 -12.16 4.60 -18.25
C VAL A 170 -11.30 5.86 -18.33
N ILE A 171 -11.59 6.84 -17.49
CA ILE A 171 -10.94 8.17 -17.50
C ILE A 171 -10.22 8.38 -16.18
N ALA A 172 -8.97 8.85 -16.20
CA ALA A 172 -8.26 9.22 -14.98
C ALA A 172 -8.69 10.60 -14.47
N HIS A 173 -8.77 10.77 -13.15
CA HIS A 173 -9.15 12.04 -12.53
C HIS A 173 -8.04 13.11 -12.42
N ASP A 174 -6.77 12.68 -12.47
CA ASP A 174 -5.58 13.46 -12.09
C ASP A 174 -4.68 13.76 -13.30
N VAL A 175 -5.29 13.88 -14.48
CA VAL A 175 -4.60 14.25 -15.72
C VAL A 175 -4.23 15.72 -15.67
N GLU A 176 -2.99 16.00 -16.03
CA GLU A 176 -2.44 17.35 -16.16
C GLU A 176 -1.74 17.37 -17.51
N PRO A 177 -2.13 18.24 -18.47
CA PRO A 177 -3.24 19.23 -18.48
C PRO A 177 -4.67 18.63 -18.53
N ILE A 178 -5.67 19.32 -17.97
CA ILE A 178 -7.07 18.81 -17.83
C ILE A 178 -7.87 18.88 -19.13
N GLU A 179 -7.50 19.81 -20.02
CA GLU A 179 -8.12 20.09 -21.31
C GLU A 179 -8.15 18.84 -22.19
N ILE A 180 -7.14 17.98 -22.04
CA ILE A 180 -6.99 16.72 -22.77
C ILE A 180 -8.18 15.77 -22.55
N ILE A 181 -8.79 15.78 -21.36
CA ILE A 181 -9.89 14.86 -21.00
C ILE A 181 -11.21 15.57 -20.75
N LEU A 182 -11.23 16.90 -20.69
CA LEU A 182 -12.39 17.69 -20.29
C LEU A 182 -13.63 17.40 -21.16
N PHE A 183 -13.44 17.21 -22.46
CA PHE A 183 -14.51 16.94 -23.41
C PHE A 183 -14.98 15.46 -23.43
N LEU A 184 -14.19 14.54 -22.87
CA LEU A 184 -14.39 13.11 -23.04
C LEU A 184 -15.68 12.59 -22.36
N PRO A 185 -16.06 13.01 -21.13
CA PRO A 185 -17.34 12.63 -20.53
C PRO A 185 -18.55 13.11 -21.35
N ALA A 186 -18.49 14.33 -21.90
CA ALA A 186 -19.55 14.88 -22.74
C ALA A 186 -19.67 14.10 -24.06
N LEU A 187 -18.54 13.75 -24.67
CA LEU A 187 -18.46 12.90 -25.86
C LEU A 187 -19.08 11.52 -25.60
N CYS A 188 -18.69 10.85 -24.52
CA CYS A 188 -19.23 9.54 -24.16
C CYS A 188 -20.75 9.59 -23.94
N ARG A 189 -21.26 10.63 -23.26
CA ARG A 189 -22.70 10.83 -23.06
C ARG A 189 -23.45 11.06 -24.37
N LYS A 190 -22.89 11.85 -25.30
CA LYS A 190 -23.50 12.12 -26.62
C LYS A 190 -23.64 10.84 -27.46
N PHE A 191 -22.62 9.99 -27.47
CA PHE A 191 -22.61 8.75 -28.23
C PHE A 191 -23.21 7.55 -27.48
N LYS A 192 -23.75 7.75 -26.26
CA LYS A 192 -24.33 6.72 -25.38
C LYS A 192 -23.35 5.59 -25.01
N VAL A 193 -22.07 5.91 -24.89
CA VAL A 193 -21.04 4.98 -24.40
C VAL A 193 -20.87 5.17 -22.89
N PRO A 194 -20.96 4.11 -22.07
CA PRO A 194 -20.76 4.24 -20.64
C PRO A 194 -19.31 4.60 -20.32
N TYR A 195 -19.12 5.49 -19.35
CA TYR A 195 -17.81 5.91 -18.90
C TYR A 195 -17.72 5.89 -17.37
N CYS A 196 -16.50 5.76 -16.87
CA CYS A 196 -16.21 5.86 -15.44
C CYS A 196 -14.96 6.70 -15.20
N ILE A 197 -14.96 7.46 -14.10
CA ILE A 197 -13.82 8.26 -13.66
C ILE A 197 -13.10 7.51 -12.54
N VAL A 198 -11.81 7.24 -12.69
CA VAL A 198 -11.02 6.41 -11.78
C VAL A 198 -9.87 7.22 -11.17
N LYS A 199 -9.53 6.90 -9.92
CA LYS A 199 -8.41 7.52 -9.22
C LYS A 199 -7.07 6.95 -9.69
N GLY A 200 -6.20 7.83 -10.20
CA GLY A 200 -4.79 7.58 -10.48
C GLY A 200 -4.49 7.22 -11.93
N LYS A 201 -4.00 8.20 -12.71
CA LYS A 201 -3.48 7.99 -14.08
C LYS A 201 -2.29 7.02 -14.13
N SER A 202 -1.54 6.93 -13.03
CA SER A 202 -0.45 5.96 -12.89
C SER A 202 -0.95 4.52 -12.84
N ARG A 203 -2.11 4.27 -12.21
CA ARG A 203 -2.71 2.93 -12.15
C ARG A 203 -3.19 2.48 -13.55
N LEU A 204 -3.81 3.38 -14.30
CA LEU A 204 -4.14 3.11 -15.71
C LEU A 204 -2.88 2.87 -16.56
N GLY A 205 -1.80 3.62 -16.29
CA GLY A 205 -0.50 3.44 -16.93
C GLY A 205 0.07 2.03 -16.73
N GLN A 206 0.00 1.50 -15.51
CA GLN A 206 0.49 0.16 -15.19
C GLN A 206 -0.20 -0.92 -16.03
N VAL A 207 -1.51 -0.83 -16.26
CA VAL A 207 -2.26 -1.77 -17.11
C VAL A 207 -1.63 -1.85 -18.51
N VAL A 208 -1.21 -0.73 -19.08
CA VAL A 208 -0.71 -0.64 -20.45
C VAL A 208 0.82 -0.60 -20.57
N HIS A 209 1.53 -0.95 -19.50
CA HIS A 209 3.00 -0.91 -19.42
C HIS A 209 3.59 0.48 -19.71
N ARG A 210 2.94 1.54 -19.23
CA ARG A 210 3.40 2.94 -19.30
C ARG A 210 3.44 3.58 -17.91
N LYS A 211 4.19 4.68 -17.76
CA LYS A 211 4.23 5.45 -16.50
C LYS A 211 2.87 6.03 -16.13
N THR A 212 2.15 6.54 -17.13
CA THR A 212 0.84 7.17 -16.98
C THR A 212 -0.03 6.87 -18.19
N CYS A 213 -1.35 6.86 -17.99
CA CYS A 213 -2.34 6.83 -19.05
C CYS A 213 -3.55 7.69 -18.66
N SER A 214 -4.01 8.54 -19.58
CA SER A 214 -5.13 9.46 -19.33
C SER A 214 -6.49 8.76 -19.45
N CYS A 215 -6.64 7.87 -20.43
CA CYS A 215 -7.87 7.13 -20.66
C CYS A 215 -7.62 5.77 -21.32
N LEU A 216 -8.48 4.82 -21.00
CA LEU A 216 -8.53 3.47 -21.57
C LEU A 216 -9.92 3.20 -22.13
N ALA A 217 -10.02 2.35 -23.15
CA ALA A 217 -11.28 1.87 -23.67
C ALA A 217 -11.25 0.35 -23.85
N ILE A 218 -12.37 -0.28 -23.49
CA ILE A 218 -12.65 -1.68 -23.80
C ILE A 218 -13.51 -1.68 -25.07
N VAL A 219 -13.10 -2.45 -26.08
CA VAL A 219 -13.79 -2.55 -27.37
C VAL A 219 -14.47 -3.90 -27.49
N ASP A 220 -13.70 -4.96 -27.32
CA ASP A 220 -14.19 -6.34 -27.38
C ASP A 220 -13.78 -7.07 -26.11
N ILE A 221 -14.63 -8.01 -25.70
CA ILE A 221 -14.45 -8.88 -24.54
C ILE A 221 -14.69 -10.30 -25.07
N ASN A 222 -13.92 -11.28 -24.61
CA ASN A 222 -14.20 -12.66 -24.94
C ASN A 222 -15.57 -13.05 -24.37
N PRO A 223 -16.48 -13.63 -25.17
CA PRO A 223 -17.68 -14.24 -24.63
C PRO A 223 -17.25 -15.35 -23.67
N TYR A 224 -17.96 -15.46 -22.54
CA TYR A 224 -17.74 -16.53 -21.56
C TYR A 224 -18.12 -17.88 -22.15
#